data_AF-A0A840Y4T7-F1
#
_entry.id   AF-A0A840Y4T7-F1
#
_cell.length_a   1.000
_cell.length_b   1.000
_cell.length_c   1.000
_cell.angle_alpha   90.00
_cell.angle_beta   90.00
_cell.angle_gamma   90.00
#
_symmetry.space_group_name_H-M   'P 1'
#
loop_
_entity.id
_entity.type
_entity.pdbx_description
1 polymer ?
#
loop_
_entity_poly.entity_id
_entity_poly.type
_entity_poly.pdbx_seq_one_letter_code
_entity_poly.pdbx_strand_id
1 'polypeptide(L)'
;MPRDEGPAHLLDQTPSLPEVNRSVAVPNAGSWLRRLMAFIGPGYLVAVGYMDPGNWATALAGGSAFGYTLLSVALLSSLMAILLQALCARIGLATGRDLAQLCRDRFPRWVGLPLWFLAEIAICATDLAELIGTAIALQLLFGIPLIIGVLLTALDAFLILWLQNKGMRWLEAFIMGMIVLIAGCFVAQLILADPNWGEVLRGYLPSTSVVTDGAQLYIALGILGATVMPHNLYLHTAVIQSRDVARDEAGKREAIRFATIDSTVALGLALLINSSILILGAAAFHANGRTEVAEIGEAHALLAPLLGAAAPTLFAVALLACGLNSTVTATLAGQVVMEGFLRLRLSPVMRRLITRLVAIVPAVIVTAFYGESGTAQLLVLSQVVLSLQLPFAVIPLMIFAGDRARLGTLRAPGWQIALGWTSAALIVVLNVKLLVDFFLGD
;
A
#
# COMPACT_ATOMS: atom_id res chain seq x y z
N MET A 1 -24.55 42.52 -19.38
CA MET A 1 -23.45 42.74 -18.42
C MET A 1 -23.05 41.39 -17.85
N PRO A 2 -21.87 40.85 -18.19
CA PRO A 2 -21.38 39.66 -17.54
C PRO A 2 -21.06 40.00 -16.08
N ARG A 3 -21.51 39.15 -15.16
CA ARG A 3 -21.18 39.27 -13.74
C ARG A 3 -19.71 38.95 -13.58
N ASP A 4 -18.99 39.83 -12.88
CA ASP A 4 -17.61 39.61 -12.44
C ASP A 4 -17.47 38.24 -11.77
N GLU A 5 -16.78 37.33 -12.44
CA GLU A 5 -16.36 36.04 -11.92
C GLU A 5 -15.11 36.26 -11.05
N GLY A 6 -15.30 36.28 -9.73
CA GLY A 6 -14.21 36.44 -8.78
C GLY A 6 -13.17 35.30 -8.81
N PRO A 7 -12.03 35.47 -8.12
CA PRO A 7 -10.86 34.57 -8.16
C PRO A 7 -11.11 33.13 -7.65
N ALA A 8 -12.30 32.82 -7.13
CA ALA A 8 -12.66 31.48 -6.66
C ALA A 8 -12.78 30.44 -7.78
N HIS A 9 -13.07 30.85 -9.02
CA HIS A 9 -13.23 29.92 -10.15
C HIS A 9 -11.90 29.37 -10.71
N LEU A 10 -10.77 30.05 -10.41
CA LEU A 10 -9.43 29.63 -10.83
C LEU A 10 -8.88 28.47 -9.98
N LEU A 11 -9.38 28.27 -8.75
CA LEU A 11 -8.99 27.16 -7.88
C LEU A 11 -9.67 25.83 -8.24
N ASP A 12 -10.69 25.85 -9.11
CA ASP A 12 -11.45 24.65 -9.51
C ASP A 12 -10.75 23.79 -10.58
N GLN A 13 -9.65 24.28 -11.17
CA GLN A 13 -8.97 23.63 -12.30
C GLN A 13 -7.56 23.13 -11.97
N THR A 14 -7.15 23.10 -10.70
CA THR A 14 -5.79 22.62 -10.39
C THR A 14 -5.70 21.11 -10.65
N PRO A 15 -4.77 20.64 -11.50
CA PRO A 15 -4.54 19.22 -11.69
C PRO A 15 -3.99 18.58 -10.40
N SER A 16 -4.27 17.29 -10.21
CA SER A 16 -3.66 16.52 -9.14
C SER A 16 -2.14 16.45 -9.33
N LEU A 17 -1.38 16.58 -8.23
CA LEU A 17 0.09 16.54 -8.22
C LEU A 17 0.70 17.47 -9.30
N PRO A 18 0.47 18.78 -9.21
CA PRO A 18 0.85 19.73 -10.27
C PRO A 18 2.35 19.70 -10.61
N GLU A 19 3.21 19.27 -9.68
CA GLU A 19 4.66 19.17 -9.87
C GLU A 19 5.06 18.05 -10.85
N VAL A 20 4.25 17.00 -10.97
CA VAL A 20 4.55 15.81 -11.80
C VAL A 20 3.47 15.50 -12.82
N ASN A 21 2.37 16.25 -12.86
CA ASN A 21 1.28 16.08 -13.82
C ASN A 21 1.80 16.20 -15.26
N ARG A 22 1.56 15.17 -16.08
CA ARG A 22 2.03 15.09 -17.49
C ARG A 22 3.53 15.33 -17.68
N SER A 23 4.34 15.03 -16.68
CA SER A 23 5.81 15.17 -16.74
C SER A 23 6.48 14.16 -17.66
N VAL A 24 5.85 13.01 -17.93
CA VAL A 24 6.41 11.94 -18.76
C VAL A 24 5.70 11.89 -20.11
N ALA A 25 6.44 12.27 -21.16
CA ALA A 25 5.96 12.22 -22.54
C ALA A 25 5.73 10.77 -22.99
N VAL A 26 4.52 10.49 -23.49
CA VAL A 26 4.17 9.18 -24.07
C VAL A 26 4.33 9.27 -25.59
N PRO A 27 5.10 8.37 -26.23
CA PRO A 27 5.25 8.37 -27.68
C PRO A 27 3.93 7.99 -28.37
N ASN A 28 3.44 8.88 -29.25
CA ASN A 28 2.23 8.67 -30.06
C ASN A 28 2.44 7.68 -31.21
N ALA A 29 3.69 7.44 -31.61
CA ALA A 29 4.08 6.52 -32.68
C ALA A 29 5.23 5.60 -32.23
N GLY A 30 5.21 4.33 -32.65
CA GLY A 30 6.24 3.35 -32.33
C GLY A 30 5.69 1.96 -32.05
N SER A 31 6.58 1.01 -31.76
CA SER A 31 6.18 -0.35 -31.39
C SER A 31 5.39 -0.36 -30.08
N TRP A 32 4.45 -1.31 -29.97
CA TRP A 32 3.63 -1.52 -28.78
C TRP A 32 4.47 -1.56 -27.49
N LEU A 33 5.62 -2.24 -27.54
CA LEU A 33 6.53 -2.37 -26.41
C LEU A 33 7.14 -1.02 -25.99
N ARG A 34 7.53 -0.17 -26.93
CA ARG A 34 8.10 1.15 -26.63
C ARG A 34 7.08 2.07 -25.96
N ARG A 35 5.81 1.95 -26.37
CA ARG A 35 4.69 2.70 -25.78
C ARG A 35 4.37 2.17 -24.39
N LEU A 36 4.30 0.84 -24.21
CA LEU A 36 4.15 0.22 -22.89
C LEU A 36 5.26 0.66 -21.92
N MET A 37 6.53 0.64 -22.35
CA MET A 37 7.66 1.07 -21.51
C MET A 37 7.55 2.52 -21.01
N ALA A 38 6.83 3.39 -21.71
CA ALA A 38 6.56 4.76 -21.23
C ALA A 38 5.50 4.81 -20.12
N PHE A 39 4.62 3.81 -20.04
CA PHE A 39 3.61 3.68 -18.99
C PHE A 39 4.09 2.89 -17.78
N ILE A 40 5.24 2.20 -17.86
CA ILE A 40 5.83 1.52 -16.71
C ILE A 40 6.25 2.56 -15.67
N GLY A 41 5.81 2.37 -14.42
CA GLY A 41 6.21 3.21 -13.28
C GLY A 41 5.11 3.44 -12.25
N PRO A 42 3.95 4.04 -12.60
CA PRO A 42 2.85 4.32 -11.68
C PRO A 42 2.38 3.08 -10.90
N GLY A 43 2.27 1.93 -11.58
CA GLY A 43 1.92 0.65 -10.97
C GLY A 43 2.95 0.19 -9.95
N TYR A 44 4.25 0.39 -10.20
CA TYR A 44 5.32 0.07 -9.26
C TYR A 44 5.36 1.01 -8.05
N LEU A 45 5.05 2.30 -8.25
CA LEU A 45 4.84 3.26 -7.15
C LEU A 45 3.72 2.81 -6.23
N VAL A 46 2.64 2.27 -6.79
CA VAL A 46 1.52 1.79 -6.00
C VAL A 46 1.85 0.46 -5.35
N ALA A 47 2.45 -0.47 -6.10
CA ALA A 47 2.74 -1.82 -5.65
C ALA A 47 3.69 -1.88 -4.46
N VAL A 48 4.57 -0.90 -4.26
CA VAL A 48 5.46 -0.95 -3.10
C VAL A 48 4.77 -0.71 -1.76
N GLY A 49 3.67 0.05 -1.71
CA GLY A 49 2.90 0.13 -0.47
C GLY A 49 2.38 -1.24 -0.02
N TYR A 50 2.20 -2.16 -0.97
CA TYR A 50 1.80 -3.55 -0.70
C TYR A 50 2.95 -4.45 -0.24
N MET A 51 4.14 -3.89 -0.01
CA MET A 51 5.33 -4.61 0.44
C MET A 51 5.88 -4.03 1.76
N ASP A 52 5.14 -3.12 2.40
CA ASP A 52 5.51 -2.37 3.61
C ASP A 52 5.73 -3.28 4.86
N PRO A 53 6.34 -2.77 5.94
CA PRO A 53 6.61 -3.59 7.13
C PRO A 53 5.34 -4.10 7.82
N GLY A 54 4.20 -3.41 7.63
CA GLY A 54 2.89 -3.85 8.10
C GLY A 54 2.44 -5.17 7.47
N ASN A 55 2.62 -5.30 6.15
CA ASN A 55 2.40 -6.56 5.43
C ASN A 55 3.30 -7.68 5.94
N TRP A 56 4.55 -7.38 6.32
CA TRP A 56 5.47 -8.39 6.82
C TRP A 56 5.04 -8.95 8.17
N ALA A 57 4.65 -8.08 9.10
CA ALA A 57 4.20 -8.50 10.43
C ALA A 57 3.02 -9.47 10.34
N THR A 58 2.01 -9.13 9.52
CA THR A 58 0.82 -9.98 9.35
C THR A 58 1.12 -11.28 8.58
N ALA A 59 1.97 -11.22 7.55
CA ALA A 59 2.37 -12.40 6.78
C ALA A 59 3.25 -13.38 7.59
N LEU A 60 4.21 -12.87 8.37
CA LEU A 60 5.06 -13.69 9.24
C LEU A 60 4.25 -14.34 10.35
N ALA A 61 3.40 -13.57 11.05
CA ALA A 61 2.53 -14.09 12.08
C ALA A 61 1.55 -15.15 11.53
N GLY A 62 1.01 -14.92 10.32
CA GLY A 62 0.15 -15.89 9.65
C GLY A 62 0.87 -17.18 9.26
N GLY A 63 2.09 -17.05 8.72
CA GLY A 63 2.92 -18.19 8.33
C GLY A 63 3.40 -19.02 9.53
N SER A 64 3.86 -18.37 10.60
CA SER A 64 4.35 -19.04 11.80
C SER A 64 3.22 -19.76 12.55
N ALA A 65 2.06 -19.11 12.73
CA ALA A 65 0.95 -19.67 13.49
C ALA A 65 0.18 -20.75 12.72
N PHE A 66 -0.09 -20.52 11.42
CA PHE A 66 -1.06 -21.32 10.65
C PHE A 66 -0.47 -22.01 9.40
N GLY A 67 0.85 -22.01 9.27
CA GLY A 67 1.54 -22.60 8.13
C GLY A 67 1.14 -21.94 6.82
N TYR A 68 0.85 -22.75 5.79
CA TYR A 68 0.52 -22.26 4.45
C TYR A 68 -0.95 -21.87 4.25
N THR A 69 -1.82 -22.05 5.25
CA THR A 69 -3.29 -21.92 5.11
C THR A 69 -3.72 -20.52 4.65
N LEU A 70 -3.04 -19.49 5.14
CA LEU A 70 -3.38 -18.09 4.86
C LEU A 70 -2.85 -17.58 3.51
N LEU A 71 -2.15 -18.40 2.72
CA LEU A 71 -1.76 -18.05 1.34
C LEU A 71 -2.98 -17.79 0.45
N SER A 72 -4.05 -18.55 0.63
CA SER A 72 -5.33 -18.33 -0.07
C SER A 72 -5.91 -16.93 0.19
N VAL A 73 -5.79 -16.43 1.43
CA VAL A 73 -6.24 -15.07 1.81
C VAL A 73 -5.33 -14.02 1.17
N ALA A 74 -4.01 -14.19 1.24
CA ALA A 74 -3.06 -13.27 0.63
C ALA A 74 -3.28 -13.16 -0.89
N LEU A 75 -3.55 -14.29 -1.56
CA LEU A 75 -3.92 -14.35 -2.98
C LEU A 75 -5.22 -13.59 -3.26
N LEU A 76 -6.31 -13.92 -2.55
CA LEU A 76 -7.61 -13.29 -2.76
C LEU A 76 -7.54 -11.78 -2.54
N SER A 77 -6.88 -11.36 -1.46
CA SER A 77 -6.67 -9.94 -1.13
C SER A 77 -5.88 -9.22 -2.23
N SER A 78 -4.83 -9.85 -2.76
CA SER A 78 -4.03 -9.28 -3.87
C SER A 78 -4.84 -9.19 -5.17
N LEU A 79 -5.69 -10.18 -5.47
CA LEU A 79 -6.60 -10.12 -6.63
C LEU A 79 -7.62 -8.98 -6.48
N MET A 80 -8.14 -8.78 -5.28
CA MET A 80 -9.01 -7.64 -4.97
C MET A 80 -8.26 -6.31 -5.15
N ALA A 81 -7.02 -6.21 -4.68
CA ALA A 81 -6.18 -5.05 -4.89
C ALA A 81 -5.94 -4.76 -6.38
N ILE A 82 -5.57 -5.76 -7.18
CA ILE A 82 -5.37 -5.63 -8.63
C ILE A 82 -6.65 -5.09 -9.30
N LEU A 83 -7.80 -5.64 -8.95
CA LEU A 83 -9.08 -5.20 -9.48
C LEU A 83 -9.38 -3.73 -9.12
N LEU A 84 -9.27 -3.37 -7.84
CA LEU A 84 -9.56 -2.02 -7.36
C LEU A 84 -8.57 -1.00 -7.96
N GLN A 85 -7.30 -1.37 -8.06
CA GLN A 85 -6.26 -0.51 -8.63
C GLN A 85 -6.43 -0.32 -10.15
N ALA A 86 -6.89 -1.34 -10.87
CA ALA A 86 -7.27 -1.18 -12.27
C ALA A 86 -8.46 -0.20 -12.45
N LEU A 87 -9.42 -0.21 -11.51
CA LEU A 87 -10.51 0.78 -11.49
C LEU A 87 -10.01 2.18 -11.18
N CYS A 88 -9.07 2.34 -10.23
CA CYS A 88 -8.40 3.61 -9.94
C CYS A 88 -7.70 4.18 -11.19
N ALA A 89 -6.84 3.39 -11.83
CA ALA A 89 -6.15 3.80 -13.05
C ALA A 89 -7.12 4.27 -14.14
N ARG A 90 -8.23 3.53 -14.32
CA ARG A 90 -9.27 3.88 -15.27
C ARG A 90 -9.96 5.20 -14.94
N ILE A 91 -10.34 5.42 -13.68
CA ILE A 91 -10.99 6.67 -13.25
C ILE A 91 -10.04 7.86 -13.44
N GLY A 92 -8.78 7.73 -12.99
CA GLY A 92 -7.78 8.79 -13.12
C GLY A 92 -7.55 9.20 -14.58
N LEU A 93 -7.42 8.23 -15.49
CA LEU A 93 -7.22 8.51 -16.92
C LEU A 93 -8.49 8.99 -17.65
N ALA A 94 -9.65 8.45 -17.29
CA ALA A 94 -10.90 8.85 -17.93
C ALA A 94 -11.31 10.27 -17.55
N THR A 95 -11.26 10.58 -16.24
CA THR A 95 -11.74 11.85 -15.68
C THR A 95 -10.66 12.93 -15.62
N GLY A 96 -9.37 12.55 -15.59
CA GLY A 96 -8.27 13.49 -15.36
C GLY A 96 -8.27 14.10 -13.96
N ARG A 97 -8.92 13.44 -13.00
CA ARG A 97 -9.03 13.87 -11.60
C ARG A 97 -8.77 12.70 -10.67
N ASP A 98 -8.20 12.98 -9.50
CA ASP A 98 -7.98 11.97 -8.48
C ASP A 98 -9.25 11.68 -7.67
N LEU A 99 -9.24 10.58 -6.92
CA LEU A 99 -10.37 10.14 -6.11
C LEU A 99 -10.77 11.16 -5.04
N ALA A 100 -9.81 11.86 -4.42
CA ALA A 100 -10.09 12.83 -3.37
C ALA A 100 -10.79 14.08 -3.92
N GLN A 101 -10.36 14.55 -5.09
CA GLN A 101 -11.05 15.60 -5.85
C GLN A 101 -12.48 15.18 -6.21
N LEU A 102 -12.68 13.97 -6.73
CA LEU A 102 -14.00 13.46 -7.10
C LEU A 102 -14.93 13.36 -5.89
N CYS A 103 -14.43 12.85 -4.75
CA CYS A 103 -15.15 12.81 -3.49
C CYS A 103 -15.58 14.21 -3.06
N ARG A 104 -14.67 15.18 -3.08
CA ARG A 104 -14.95 16.57 -2.71
C ARG A 104 -16.03 17.21 -3.60
N ASP A 105 -16.00 16.97 -4.91
CA ASP A 105 -16.98 17.59 -5.81
C ASP A 105 -18.37 16.96 -5.72
N ARG A 106 -18.44 15.67 -5.36
CA ARG A 106 -19.70 14.91 -5.31
C ARG A 106 -20.39 15.04 -3.96
N PHE A 107 -19.62 14.99 -2.88
CA PHE A 107 -20.16 14.92 -1.53
C PHE A 107 -20.20 16.29 -0.85
N PRO A 108 -21.24 16.56 -0.04
CA PRO A 108 -21.28 17.79 0.75
C PRO A 108 -20.17 17.79 1.81
N ARG A 109 -19.81 18.98 2.31
CA ARG A 109 -18.69 19.17 3.26
C ARG A 109 -18.78 18.30 4.51
N TRP A 110 -19.98 18.00 5.00
CA TRP A 110 -20.18 17.15 6.19
C TRP A 110 -19.86 15.67 5.95
N VAL A 111 -19.79 15.20 4.70
CA VAL A 111 -19.26 13.87 4.35
C VAL A 111 -17.78 13.99 3.95
N GLY A 112 -17.44 15.01 3.16
CA GLY A 112 -16.07 15.18 2.65
C GLY A 112 -15.02 15.39 3.74
N LEU A 113 -15.34 16.14 4.80
CA LEU A 113 -14.41 16.40 5.91
C LEU A 113 -14.10 15.13 6.73
N PRO A 114 -15.09 14.32 7.16
CA PRO A 114 -14.81 13.03 7.77
C PRO A 114 -14.01 12.08 6.88
N LEU A 115 -14.30 12.02 5.57
CA LEU A 115 -13.54 11.18 4.63
C LEU A 115 -12.07 11.61 4.54
N TRP A 116 -11.80 12.91 4.51
CA TRP A 116 -10.44 13.44 4.56
C TRP A 116 -9.74 13.04 5.86
N PHE A 117 -10.40 13.25 7.00
CA PHE A 117 -9.82 12.96 8.31
C PHE A 117 -9.48 11.47 8.46
N LEU A 118 -10.38 10.59 8.02
CA LEU A 118 -10.13 9.14 7.99
C LEU A 118 -8.97 8.78 7.06
N ALA A 119 -8.88 9.41 5.89
CA ALA A 119 -7.77 9.17 4.96
C ALA A 119 -6.41 9.61 5.57
N GLU A 120 -6.35 10.75 6.26
CA GLU A 120 -5.13 11.17 6.98
C GLU A 120 -4.78 10.23 8.14
N ILE A 121 -5.76 9.72 8.89
CA ILE A 121 -5.51 8.69 9.92
C ILE A 121 -4.86 7.46 9.29
N ALA A 122 -5.37 6.99 8.15
CA ALA A 122 -4.80 5.83 7.46
C ALA A 122 -3.36 6.09 6.98
N ILE A 123 -3.08 7.29 6.46
CA ILE A 123 -1.71 7.68 6.08
C ILE A 123 -0.79 7.71 7.30
N CYS A 124 -1.23 8.29 8.43
CA CYS A 124 -0.44 8.31 9.66
C CYS A 124 -0.20 6.90 10.21
N ALA A 125 -1.19 6.01 10.12
CA ALA A 125 -1.06 4.61 10.53
C ALA A 125 -0.06 3.85 9.64
N THR A 126 -0.04 4.12 8.33
CA THR A 126 0.99 3.60 7.43
C THR A 126 2.36 4.17 7.78
N ASP A 127 2.49 5.48 7.96
CA ASP A 127 3.76 6.13 8.33
C ASP A 127 4.32 5.58 9.65
N LEU A 128 3.43 5.22 10.59
CA LEU A 128 3.79 4.53 11.83
C LEU A 128 4.33 3.11 11.56
N ALA A 129 3.71 2.35 10.66
CA ALA A 129 4.21 1.02 10.31
C ALA A 129 5.62 1.09 9.67
N GLU A 130 5.82 2.06 8.79
CA GLU A 130 7.08 2.31 8.12
C GLU A 130 8.19 2.70 9.09
N LEU A 131 7.92 3.67 9.97
CA LEU A 131 8.96 4.14 10.89
C LEU A 131 9.38 3.04 11.85
N ILE A 132 8.43 2.24 12.35
CA ILE A 132 8.73 1.11 13.22
C ILE A 132 9.57 0.09 12.45
N GLY A 133 9.17 -0.28 11.23
CA GLY A 133 9.92 -1.23 10.41
C GLY A 133 11.34 -0.76 10.09
N THR A 134 11.51 0.51 9.72
CA THR A 134 12.85 1.10 9.50
C THR A 134 13.67 1.13 10.78
N ALA A 135 13.08 1.51 11.91
CA ALA A 135 13.78 1.54 13.20
C ALA A 135 14.24 0.13 13.62
N ILE A 136 13.39 -0.88 13.45
CA ILE A 136 13.74 -2.29 13.66
C ILE A 136 14.87 -2.69 12.70
N ALA A 137 14.79 -2.35 11.41
CA ALA A 137 15.86 -2.68 10.46
C ALA A 137 17.22 -2.06 10.86
N LEU A 138 17.22 -0.81 11.32
CA LEU A 138 18.43 -0.14 11.83
C LEU A 138 18.98 -0.82 13.10
N GLN A 139 18.09 -1.25 14.00
CA GLN A 139 18.46 -2.02 15.18
C GLN A 139 19.11 -3.35 14.80
N LEU A 140 18.52 -4.08 13.85
CA LEU A 140 19.01 -5.39 13.42
C LEU A 140 20.33 -5.32 12.64
N LEU A 141 20.53 -4.29 11.80
CA LEU A 141 21.74 -4.13 10.99
C LEU A 141 22.91 -3.53 11.76
N PHE A 142 22.65 -2.52 12.61
CA PHE A 142 23.69 -1.69 13.19
C PHE A 142 23.71 -1.73 14.72
N GLY A 143 22.81 -2.48 15.36
CA GLY A 143 22.69 -2.53 16.82
C GLY A 143 22.20 -1.21 17.44
N ILE A 144 21.56 -0.34 16.66
CA ILE A 144 21.09 0.96 17.12
C ILE A 144 19.85 0.75 18.02
N PRO A 145 19.78 1.35 19.22
CA PRO A 145 18.59 1.26 20.07
C PRO A 145 17.32 1.74 19.35
N LEU A 146 16.20 1.05 19.54
CA LEU A 146 14.95 1.30 18.79
C LEU A 146 14.48 2.76 18.85
N ILE A 147 14.58 3.42 20.01
CA ILE A 147 14.22 4.83 20.18
C ILE A 147 15.10 5.73 19.29
N ILE A 148 16.41 5.48 19.24
CA ILE A 148 17.33 6.23 18.38
C ILE A 148 17.02 5.93 16.91
N GLY A 149 16.74 4.66 16.57
CA GLY A 149 16.29 4.26 15.24
C GLY A 149 15.05 5.03 14.79
N VAL A 150 14.03 5.12 15.66
CA VAL A 150 12.80 5.90 15.45
C VAL A 150 13.12 7.37 15.16
N LEU A 151 13.98 8.01 15.97
CA LEU A 151 14.37 9.40 15.76
C LEU A 151 15.17 9.60 14.45
N LEU A 152 16.04 8.65 14.10
CA LEU A 152 16.80 8.68 12.85
C LEU A 152 15.89 8.57 11.62
N THR A 153 14.72 7.94 11.73
CA THR A 153 13.77 7.92 10.61
C THR A 153 13.32 9.32 10.20
N ALA A 154 13.37 10.34 11.08
CA ALA A 154 13.05 11.71 10.68
C ALA A 154 13.95 12.25 9.55
N LEU A 155 15.13 11.65 9.36
CA LEU A 155 16.07 12.01 8.29
C LEU A 155 15.57 11.60 6.90
N ASP A 156 14.58 10.72 6.79
CA ASP A 156 14.01 10.31 5.50
C ASP A 156 13.25 11.46 4.80
N ALA A 157 12.89 12.52 5.51
CA ALA A 157 12.34 13.73 4.92
C ALA A 157 13.33 14.37 3.94
N PHE A 158 14.63 14.30 4.24
CA PHE A 158 15.68 14.75 3.33
C PHE A 158 15.81 13.84 2.10
N LEU A 159 15.61 12.54 2.28
CA LEU A 159 15.60 11.57 1.18
C LEU A 159 14.45 11.87 0.21
N ILE A 160 13.23 12.10 0.71
CA ILE A 160 12.06 12.47 -0.12
C ILE A 160 12.34 13.76 -0.88
N LEU A 161 12.86 14.77 -0.19
CA LEU A 161 13.22 16.06 -0.80
C LEU A 161 14.16 15.88 -1.99
N TRP A 162 15.20 15.09 -1.78
CA TRP A 162 16.20 14.84 -2.81
C TRP A 162 15.61 14.04 -3.98
N LEU A 163 14.79 13.02 -3.70
CA LEU A 163 14.08 12.20 -4.69
C LEU A 163 13.13 13.05 -5.56
N GLN A 164 12.32 13.91 -4.95
CA GLN A 164 11.34 14.74 -5.66
C GLN A 164 12.02 15.76 -6.59
N ASN A 165 13.15 16.34 -6.17
CA ASN A 165 13.92 17.27 -7.00
C ASN A 165 14.52 16.62 -8.26
N LYS A 166 14.64 15.28 -8.32
CA LYS A 166 15.18 14.55 -9.47
C LYS A 166 14.13 14.21 -10.55
N GLY A 167 12.84 14.37 -10.23
CA GLY A 167 11.73 14.13 -11.14
C GLY A 167 11.21 12.69 -11.17
N MET A 168 10.06 12.50 -11.85
CA MET A 168 9.24 11.29 -11.78
C MET A 168 9.95 10.00 -12.22
N ARG A 169 10.72 10.04 -13.32
CA ARG A 169 11.41 8.84 -13.84
C ARG A 169 12.51 8.35 -12.90
N TRP A 170 13.16 9.27 -12.19
CA TRP A 170 14.21 8.92 -11.24
C TRP A 170 13.60 8.30 -9.98
N LEU A 171 12.47 8.86 -9.51
CA LEU A 171 11.66 8.28 -8.45
C LEU A 171 11.21 6.86 -8.78
N GLU A 172 10.62 6.65 -9.96
CA GLU A 172 10.21 5.33 -10.45
C GLU A 172 11.37 4.32 -10.49
N ALA A 173 12.54 4.75 -10.98
CA ALA A 173 13.74 3.90 -11.04
C ALA A 173 14.25 3.52 -9.64
N PHE A 174 14.24 4.45 -8.69
CA PHE A 174 14.61 4.18 -7.30
C PHE A 174 13.70 3.11 -6.69
N ILE A 175 12.39 3.27 -6.86
CA ILE A 175 11.37 2.35 -6.33
C ILE A 175 11.51 0.96 -6.96
N MET A 176 11.67 0.89 -8.28
CA MET A 176 11.90 -0.38 -8.97
C MET A 176 13.19 -1.06 -8.50
N GLY A 177 14.26 -0.31 -8.26
CA GLY A 177 15.50 -0.83 -7.70
C GLY A 177 15.32 -1.43 -6.31
N MET A 178 14.55 -0.77 -5.43
CA MET A 178 14.21 -1.29 -4.11
C MET A 178 13.35 -2.55 -4.19
N ILE A 179 12.38 -2.62 -5.11
CA ILE A 179 11.56 -3.82 -5.31
C ILE A 179 12.43 -5.01 -5.75
N VAL A 180 13.35 -4.80 -6.69
CA VAL A 180 14.27 -5.86 -7.13
C VAL A 180 15.18 -6.33 -6.00
N LEU A 181 15.66 -5.40 -5.16
CA LEU A 181 16.45 -5.73 -3.96
C LEU A 181 15.65 -6.60 -2.99
N ILE A 182 14.43 -6.19 -2.64
CA ILE A 182 13.54 -6.94 -1.72
C ILE A 182 13.24 -8.33 -2.29
N ALA A 183 12.87 -8.41 -3.57
CA ALA A 183 12.59 -9.68 -4.24
C ALA A 183 13.82 -10.59 -4.23
N GLY A 184 15.01 -10.06 -4.54
CA GLY A 184 16.26 -10.82 -4.51
C GLY A 184 16.58 -11.39 -3.12
N CYS A 185 16.38 -10.59 -2.06
CA CYS A 185 16.58 -11.03 -0.68
C CYS A 185 15.62 -12.16 -0.28
N PHE A 186 14.34 -12.11 -0.67
CA PHE A 186 13.39 -13.19 -0.35
C PHE A 186 13.55 -14.43 -1.20
N VAL A 187 13.90 -14.28 -2.48
CA VAL A 187 14.24 -15.43 -3.34
C VAL A 187 15.42 -16.18 -2.74
N ALA A 188 16.48 -15.47 -2.33
CA ALA A 188 17.61 -16.11 -1.66
C ALA A 188 17.21 -16.82 -0.36
N GLN A 189 16.38 -16.20 0.48
CA GLN A 189 15.90 -16.82 1.72
C GLN A 189 15.00 -18.03 1.49
N LEU A 190 14.13 -18.02 0.46
CA LEU A 190 13.30 -19.17 0.11
C LEU A 190 14.13 -20.35 -0.39
N ILE A 191 15.21 -20.10 -1.14
CA ILE A 191 16.15 -21.15 -1.56
C ILE A 191 16.82 -21.77 -0.33
N LEU A 192 17.18 -20.96 0.68
CA LEU A 192 17.76 -21.46 1.93
C LEU A 192 16.75 -22.22 2.79
N ALA A 193 15.48 -21.82 2.76
CA ALA A 193 14.41 -22.43 3.56
C ALA A 193 13.89 -23.76 3.01
N ASP A 194 14.15 -24.07 1.73
CA ASP A 194 13.72 -25.28 1.02
C ASP A 194 12.27 -25.72 1.33
N PRO A 195 11.26 -24.86 1.07
CA PRO A 195 9.88 -25.14 1.44
C PRO A 195 9.30 -26.30 0.61
N ASN A 196 8.38 -27.06 1.19
CA ASN A 196 7.62 -28.07 0.46
C ASN A 196 6.63 -27.40 -0.52
N TRP A 197 7.05 -27.26 -1.78
CA TRP A 197 6.24 -26.64 -2.82
C TRP A 197 4.88 -27.32 -3.06
N GLY A 198 4.75 -28.61 -2.76
CA GLY A 198 3.47 -29.32 -2.83
C GLY A 198 2.45 -28.79 -1.82
N GLU A 199 2.91 -28.48 -0.60
CA GLU A 199 2.05 -27.90 0.45
C GLU A 199 1.81 -26.41 0.23
N VAL A 200 2.81 -25.67 -0.25
CA VAL A 200 2.64 -24.27 -0.66
C VAL A 200 1.53 -24.13 -1.71
N LEU A 201 1.54 -24.97 -2.74
CA LEU A 201 0.50 -24.95 -3.77
C LEU A 201 -0.89 -25.31 -3.22
N ARG A 202 -0.96 -26.22 -2.25
CA ARG A 202 -2.21 -26.53 -1.54
C ARG A 202 -2.68 -25.37 -0.67
N GLY A 203 -1.77 -24.61 -0.07
CA GLY A 203 -2.10 -23.44 0.75
C GLY A 203 -2.83 -22.32 -0.01
N TYR A 204 -2.68 -22.25 -1.33
CA TYR A 204 -3.45 -21.33 -2.17
C TYR A 204 -4.91 -21.76 -2.38
N LEU A 205 -5.29 -22.99 -2.03
CA LEU A 205 -6.68 -23.43 -2.06
C LEU A 205 -7.42 -22.88 -0.82
N PRO A 206 -8.61 -22.27 -0.99
CA PRO A 206 -9.38 -21.74 0.13
C PRO A 206 -9.73 -22.84 1.15
N SER A 207 -9.45 -22.58 2.42
CA SER A 207 -9.88 -23.41 3.55
C SER A 207 -11.06 -22.76 4.28
N THR A 208 -12.04 -23.57 4.69
CA THR A 208 -13.15 -23.10 5.52
C THR A 208 -12.70 -22.74 6.94
N SER A 209 -11.55 -23.24 7.40
CA SER A 209 -11.00 -22.97 8.73
C SER A 209 -10.79 -21.48 9.00
N VAL A 210 -10.46 -20.71 7.96
CA VAL A 210 -10.14 -19.28 8.04
C VAL A 210 -11.31 -18.45 8.57
N VAL A 211 -12.55 -18.86 8.28
CA VAL A 211 -13.75 -18.12 8.70
C VAL A 211 -14.30 -18.63 10.04
N THR A 212 -14.00 -19.87 10.40
CA THR A 212 -14.49 -20.52 11.63
C THR A 212 -13.62 -20.25 12.85
N ASP A 213 -12.32 -20.07 12.67
CA ASP A 213 -11.35 -19.81 13.75
C ASP A 213 -11.12 -18.29 13.90
N GLY A 214 -11.42 -17.75 15.09
CA GLY A 214 -11.31 -16.31 15.37
C GLY A 214 -9.88 -15.78 15.24
N ALA A 215 -8.87 -16.57 15.61
CA ALA A 215 -7.47 -16.15 15.49
C ALA A 215 -6.99 -16.16 14.04
N GLN A 216 -7.36 -17.19 13.25
CA GLN A 216 -7.09 -17.21 11.80
C GLN A 216 -7.78 -16.05 11.11
N LEU A 217 -9.03 -15.77 11.48
CA LEU A 217 -9.78 -14.66 10.93
C LEU A 217 -9.12 -13.32 11.25
N TYR A 218 -8.69 -13.11 12.50
CA TYR A 218 -8.02 -11.87 12.89
C TYR A 218 -6.76 -11.61 12.05
N ILE A 219 -5.90 -12.62 11.85
CA ILE A 219 -4.72 -12.47 10.98
C ILE A 219 -5.12 -12.32 9.51
N ALA A 220 -6.12 -13.08 9.03
CA ALA A 220 -6.63 -12.94 7.67
C ALA A 220 -7.14 -11.52 7.38
N LEU A 221 -7.77 -10.88 8.35
CA LEU A 221 -8.23 -9.50 8.28
C LEU A 221 -7.07 -8.49 8.33
N GLY A 222 -6.03 -8.78 9.12
CA GLY A 222 -4.77 -8.06 9.10
C GLY A 222 -4.10 -8.12 7.72
N ILE A 223 -3.99 -9.31 7.12
CA ILE A 223 -3.48 -9.51 5.76
C ILE A 223 -4.34 -8.73 4.75
N LEU A 224 -5.66 -8.77 4.88
CA LEU A 224 -6.55 -8.02 3.99
C LEU A 224 -6.31 -6.51 4.08
N GLY A 225 -6.27 -5.96 5.30
CA GLY A 225 -6.08 -4.53 5.54
C GLY A 225 -4.70 -4.03 5.15
N ALA A 226 -3.66 -4.81 5.42
CA ALA A 226 -2.29 -4.49 5.04
C ALA A 226 -2.09 -4.58 3.51
N THR A 227 -2.77 -5.53 2.84
CA THR A 227 -2.71 -5.63 1.39
C THR A 227 -3.50 -4.48 0.77
N VAL A 228 -4.80 -4.36 0.98
CA VAL A 228 -5.60 -3.35 0.29
C VAL A 228 -5.49 -2.01 1.04
N MET A 229 -4.45 -1.25 0.71
CA MET A 229 -4.21 0.05 1.32
C MET A 229 -5.12 1.16 0.77
N PRO A 230 -5.84 1.90 1.63
CA PRO A 230 -6.79 2.89 1.16
C PRO A 230 -6.12 4.13 0.54
N HIS A 231 -5.01 4.59 1.12
CA HIS A 231 -4.25 5.73 0.61
C HIS A 231 -3.69 5.46 -0.79
N ASN A 232 -3.38 4.20 -1.11
CA ASN A 232 -2.94 3.79 -2.44
C ASN A 232 -4.04 3.90 -3.51
N LEU A 233 -5.32 3.82 -3.12
CA LEU A 233 -6.42 4.06 -4.06
C LEU A 233 -6.43 5.53 -4.51
N TYR A 234 -6.20 6.46 -3.58
CA TYR A 234 -6.05 7.89 -3.89
C TYR A 234 -4.78 8.13 -4.71
N LEU A 235 -3.64 7.60 -4.27
CA LEU A 235 -2.35 7.76 -4.93
C LEU A 235 -2.40 7.31 -6.40
N HIS A 236 -2.94 6.12 -6.68
CA HIS A 236 -2.92 5.59 -8.04
C HIS A 236 -3.75 6.44 -9.01
N THR A 237 -4.92 6.95 -8.57
CA THR A 237 -5.74 7.84 -9.39
C THR A 237 -5.02 9.16 -9.75
N ALA A 238 -4.08 9.60 -8.92
CA ALA A 238 -3.28 10.80 -9.13
C ALA A 238 -2.02 10.53 -9.97
N VAL A 239 -1.22 9.53 -9.57
CA VAL A 239 0.09 9.24 -10.19
C VAL A 239 -0.06 8.83 -11.65
N ILE A 240 -1.15 8.18 -12.03
CA ILE A 240 -1.38 7.80 -13.43
C ILE A 240 -1.51 9.02 -14.36
N GLN A 241 -1.85 10.19 -13.80
CA GLN A 241 -1.93 11.46 -14.53
C GLN A 241 -0.56 12.09 -14.80
N SER A 242 0.54 11.50 -14.32
CA SER A 242 1.91 11.90 -14.68
C SER A 242 2.26 11.63 -16.15
N ARG A 243 1.50 10.76 -16.81
CA ARG A 243 1.67 10.42 -18.22
C ARG A 243 0.94 11.43 -19.11
N ASP A 244 1.64 12.01 -20.09
CA ASP A 244 1.02 12.89 -21.07
C ASP A 244 0.29 12.07 -22.15
N VAL A 245 -0.95 11.70 -21.83
CA VAL A 245 -1.79 10.86 -22.69
C VAL A 245 -2.56 11.73 -23.69
N ALA A 246 -2.68 11.22 -24.93
CA ALA A 246 -3.51 11.84 -25.95
C ALA A 246 -4.98 11.97 -25.50
N ARG A 247 -5.60 13.11 -25.83
CA ARG A 247 -6.91 13.49 -25.26
C ARG A 247 -8.10 12.80 -25.94
N ASP A 248 -7.86 12.15 -27.06
CA ASP A 248 -8.85 11.40 -27.81
C ASP A 248 -9.24 10.10 -27.08
N GLU A 249 -10.42 9.58 -27.42
CA GLU A 249 -10.97 8.39 -26.77
C GLU A 249 -10.11 7.15 -27.00
N ALA A 250 -9.51 7.00 -28.18
CA ALA A 250 -8.65 5.87 -28.50
C ALA A 250 -7.35 5.92 -27.68
N GLY A 251 -6.71 7.10 -27.60
CA GLY A 251 -5.55 7.35 -26.74
C GLY A 251 -5.83 7.04 -25.27
N LYS A 252 -6.96 7.49 -24.73
CA LYS A 252 -7.38 7.17 -23.35
C LYS A 252 -7.63 5.68 -23.14
N ARG A 253 -8.33 5.00 -24.06
CA ARG A 253 -8.61 3.56 -23.95
C ARG A 253 -7.31 2.75 -23.96
N GLU A 254 -6.36 3.13 -24.79
CA GLU A 254 -5.05 2.50 -24.82
C GLU A 254 -4.25 2.76 -23.54
N ALA A 255 -4.22 4.00 -23.05
CA ALA A 255 -3.57 4.33 -21.78
C ALA A 255 -4.17 3.53 -20.62
N ILE A 256 -5.50 3.36 -20.57
CA ILE A 256 -6.17 2.52 -19.56
C ILE A 256 -5.68 1.07 -19.66
N ARG A 257 -5.53 0.53 -20.87
CA ARG A 257 -5.01 -0.83 -21.07
C ARG A 257 -3.57 -0.95 -20.56
N PHE A 258 -2.69 0.00 -20.89
CA PHE A 258 -1.30 -0.02 -20.44
C PHE A 258 -1.17 0.17 -18.93
N ALA A 259 -1.91 1.12 -18.35
CA ALA A 259 -1.97 1.33 -16.90
C ALA A 259 -2.48 0.09 -16.15
N THR A 260 -3.47 -0.60 -16.71
CA THR A 260 -3.98 -1.86 -16.14
C THR A 260 -2.91 -2.94 -16.18
N ILE A 261 -2.18 -3.09 -17.29
CA ILE A 261 -1.08 -4.06 -17.40
C ILE A 261 0.05 -3.74 -16.42
N ASP A 262 0.50 -2.48 -16.37
CA ASP A 262 1.55 -2.01 -15.48
C ASP A 262 1.22 -2.30 -14.00
N SER A 263 0.03 -1.87 -13.56
CA SER A 263 -0.43 -2.13 -12.19
C SER A 263 -0.65 -3.62 -11.89
N THR A 264 -1.18 -4.39 -12.84
CA THR A 264 -1.39 -5.84 -12.65
C THR A 264 -0.07 -6.59 -12.49
N VAL A 265 0.93 -6.27 -13.31
CA VAL A 265 2.26 -6.90 -13.23
C VAL A 265 2.97 -6.48 -11.94
N ALA A 266 2.92 -5.19 -11.58
CA ALA A 266 3.57 -4.69 -10.37
C ALA A 266 2.94 -5.28 -9.09
N LEU A 267 1.61 -5.32 -9.00
CA LEU A 267 0.91 -5.93 -7.86
C LEU A 267 1.02 -7.46 -7.85
N GLY A 268 1.14 -8.09 -9.02
CA GLY A 268 1.47 -9.51 -9.11
C GLY A 268 2.84 -9.82 -8.50
N LEU A 269 3.82 -8.95 -8.69
CA LEU A 269 5.12 -9.05 -8.03
C LEU A 269 5.00 -8.83 -6.50
N ALA A 270 4.18 -7.88 -6.06
CA ALA A 270 3.89 -7.68 -4.64
C ALA A 270 3.27 -8.92 -3.99
N LEU A 271 2.32 -9.57 -4.66
CA LEU A 271 1.76 -10.86 -4.23
C LEU A 271 2.84 -11.93 -4.06
N LEU A 272 3.79 -12.04 -4.99
CA LEU A 272 4.88 -13.01 -4.88
C LEU A 272 5.77 -12.72 -3.67
N ILE A 273 6.07 -11.46 -3.39
CA ILE A 273 6.86 -11.06 -2.22
C ILE A 273 6.09 -11.37 -0.92
N ASN A 274 4.82 -10.98 -0.81
CA ASN A 274 3.98 -11.25 0.36
C ASN A 274 3.82 -12.76 0.60
N SER A 275 3.65 -13.53 -0.47
CA SER A 275 3.61 -14.98 -0.39
C SER A 275 4.95 -15.56 0.05
N SER A 276 6.07 -15.01 -0.42
CA SER A 276 7.42 -15.43 -0.02
C SER A 276 7.66 -15.21 1.48
N ILE A 277 7.18 -14.09 2.03
CA ILE A 277 7.28 -13.78 3.47
C ILE A 277 6.48 -14.81 4.29
N LEU A 278 5.25 -15.09 3.90
CA LEU A 278 4.40 -16.06 4.59
C LEU A 278 4.97 -17.48 4.49
N ILE A 279 5.42 -17.88 3.29
CA ILE A 279 6.08 -19.18 3.07
C ILE A 279 7.34 -19.29 3.92
N LEU A 280 8.15 -18.23 4.01
CA LEU A 280 9.33 -18.19 4.87
C LEU A 280 8.94 -18.39 6.35
N GLY A 281 7.92 -17.67 6.83
CA GLY A 281 7.42 -17.83 8.21
C GLY A 281 6.95 -19.26 8.50
N ALA A 282 6.25 -19.88 7.56
CA ALA A 282 5.78 -21.26 7.68
C ALA A 282 6.93 -22.29 7.61
N ALA A 283 7.81 -22.18 6.63
CA ALA A 283 8.90 -23.13 6.43
C ALA A 283 9.98 -23.02 7.52
N ALA A 284 10.32 -21.80 7.93
CA ALA A 284 11.33 -21.58 8.96
C ALA A 284 10.76 -21.82 10.38
N PHE A 285 9.58 -21.29 10.71
CA PHE A 285 9.12 -21.28 12.10
C PHE A 285 8.07 -22.35 12.40
N HIS A 286 7.01 -22.44 11.60
CA HIS A 286 5.92 -23.39 11.83
C HIS A 286 6.39 -24.85 11.75
N ALA A 287 7.19 -25.18 10.73
CA ALA A 287 7.75 -26.53 10.57
C ALA A 287 8.69 -26.94 11.73
N ASN A 288 9.27 -25.97 12.44
CA ASN A 288 10.14 -26.17 13.60
C ASN A 288 9.38 -26.05 14.95
N GLY A 289 8.04 -26.06 14.92
CA GLY A 289 7.19 -26.01 16.12
C GLY A 289 7.12 -24.65 16.80
N ARG A 290 7.56 -23.57 16.14
CA ARG A 290 7.55 -22.20 16.67
C ARG A 290 6.34 -21.44 16.13
N THR A 291 5.19 -21.61 16.78
CA THR A 291 3.91 -21.04 16.33
C THR A 291 3.61 -19.64 16.88
N GLU A 292 4.41 -19.15 17.82
CA GLU A 292 4.18 -17.87 18.51
C GLU A 292 5.02 -16.71 17.95
N VAL A 293 5.80 -16.95 16.87
CA VAL A 293 6.67 -15.93 16.27
C VAL A 293 5.82 -14.91 15.52
N ALA A 294 5.46 -13.82 16.21
CA ALA A 294 4.70 -12.71 15.66
C ALA A 294 5.56 -11.47 15.38
N GLU A 295 6.72 -11.36 16.05
CA GLU A 295 7.54 -10.15 16.01
C GLU A 295 8.66 -10.24 14.96
N ILE A 296 8.89 -9.14 14.25
CA ILE A 296 9.92 -9.03 13.20
C ILE A 296 11.32 -9.26 13.79
N GLY A 297 11.58 -8.75 15.00
CA GLY A 297 12.86 -8.93 15.69
C GLY A 297 13.12 -10.40 16.07
N GLU A 298 12.09 -11.08 16.57
CA GLU A 298 12.17 -12.50 16.90
C GLU A 298 12.40 -13.34 15.63
N ALA A 299 11.66 -13.06 14.55
CA ALA A 299 11.86 -13.72 13.27
C ALA A 299 13.32 -13.60 12.81
N HIS A 300 13.90 -12.39 12.85
CA HIS A 300 15.31 -12.18 12.49
C HIS A 300 16.29 -13.01 13.33
N ALA A 301 16.11 -13.05 14.65
CA ALA A 301 16.96 -13.81 15.55
C ALA A 301 16.94 -15.32 15.24
N LEU A 302 15.78 -15.82 14.79
CA LEU A 302 15.57 -17.23 14.46
C LEU A 302 16.04 -17.61 13.05
N LEU A 303 16.22 -16.65 12.14
CA LEU A 303 16.73 -16.95 10.79
C LEU A 303 18.17 -17.47 10.82
N ALA A 304 19.02 -16.96 11.71
CA ALA A 304 20.43 -17.39 11.79
C ALA A 304 20.59 -18.90 12.10
N PRO A 305 19.99 -19.45 13.18
CA PRO A 305 20.12 -20.87 13.50
C PRO A 305 19.39 -21.78 12.52
N LEU A 306 18.36 -21.30 11.81
CA LEU A 306 17.52 -22.13 10.95
C LEU A 306 17.97 -22.14 9.49
N LEU A 307 18.41 -20.99 8.97
CA LEU A 307 18.71 -20.78 7.54
C LEU A 307 20.17 -20.37 7.27
N GLY A 308 20.95 -20.16 8.33
CA GLY A 308 22.37 -19.80 8.26
C GLY A 308 22.66 -18.31 8.39
N ALA A 309 23.95 -17.98 8.50
CA ALA A 309 24.43 -16.65 8.91
C ALA A 309 24.07 -15.49 7.97
N ALA A 310 23.76 -15.77 6.69
CA ALA A 310 23.42 -14.73 5.72
C ALA A 310 21.94 -14.31 5.76
N ALA A 311 21.03 -15.17 6.23
CA ALA A 311 19.59 -14.93 6.19
C ALA A 311 19.14 -13.71 7.01
N PRO A 312 19.63 -13.47 8.25
CA PRO A 312 19.24 -12.30 9.03
C PRO A 312 19.63 -10.98 8.35
N THR A 313 20.83 -10.91 7.78
CA THR A 313 21.30 -9.71 7.08
C THR A 313 20.45 -9.43 5.83
N LEU A 314 20.14 -10.45 5.03
CA LEU A 314 19.24 -10.30 3.88
C LEU A 314 17.85 -9.82 4.30
N PHE A 315 17.32 -10.36 5.39
CA PHE A 315 16.03 -9.95 5.95
C PHE A 315 16.04 -8.50 6.41
N ALA A 316 17.05 -8.07 7.17
CA ALA A 316 17.13 -6.71 7.68
C ALA A 316 17.40 -5.67 6.57
N VAL A 317 18.20 -6.00 5.55
CA VAL A 317 18.38 -5.15 4.35
C VAL A 317 17.07 -4.99 3.59
N ALA A 318 16.33 -6.07 3.38
CA ALA A 318 15.03 -6.01 2.71
C ALA A 318 14.00 -5.21 3.52
N LEU A 319 14.00 -5.34 4.86
CA LEU A 319 13.14 -4.57 5.74
C LEU A 319 13.45 -3.06 5.69
N LEU A 320 14.74 -2.70 5.65
CA LEU A 320 15.17 -1.30 5.49
C LEU A 320 14.72 -0.74 4.14
N ALA A 321 14.95 -1.48 3.05
CA ALA A 321 14.55 -1.10 1.71
C ALA A 321 13.03 -0.90 1.59
N CYS A 322 12.26 -1.77 2.25
CA CYS A 322 10.81 -1.72 2.33
C CYS A 322 10.32 -0.43 3.04
N GLY A 323 10.83 -0.13 4.24
CA GLY A 323 10.42 1.06 4.98
C GLY A 323 10.76 2.38 4.26
N LEU A 324 11.96 2.47 3.68
CA LEU A 324 12.37 3.64 2.90
C LEU A 324 11.50 3.88 1.66
N ASN A 325 11.00 2.81 1.04
CA ASN A 325 10.25 2.90 -0.19
C ASN A 325 8.79 3.32 0.04
N SER A 326 8.13 2.73 1.05
CA SER A 326 6.75 3.08 1.42
C SER A 326 6.61 4.56 1.80
N THR A 327 7.65 5.12 2.40
CA THR A 327 7.79 6.54 2.77
C THR A 327 7.55 7.54 1.65
N VAL A 328 8.00 7.22 0.44
CA VAL A 328 7.75 8.03 -0.74
C VAL A 328 6.25 8.05 -1.06
N THR A 329 5.61 6.88 -1.00
CA THR A 329 4.21 6.69 -1.39
C THR A 329 3.26 7.33 -0.39
N ALA A 330 3.51 7.19 0.92
CA ALA A 330 2.70 7.82 1.96
C ALA A 330 2.70 9.35 1.84
N THR A 331 3.85 9.94 1.51
CA THR A 331 3.98 11.40 1.33
C THR A 331 3.18 11.88 0.13
N LEU A 332 3.31 11.20 -1.03
CA LEU A 332 2.57 11.55 -2.24
C LEU A 332 1.06 11.32 -2.06
N ALA A 333 0.67 10.18 -1.47
CA ALA A 333 -0.74 9.83 -1.25
C ALA A 333 -1.40 10.86 -0.35
N GLY A 334 -0.67 11.30 0.67
CA GLY A 334 -1.08 12.40 1.49
C GLY A 334 -1.31 13.68 0.69
N GLN A 335 -0.33 14.12 -0.11
CA GLN A 335 -0.48 15.35 -0.90
C GLN A 335 -1.75 15.32 -1.73
N VAL A 336 -2.03 14.19 -2.38
CA VAL A 336 -3.26 13.95 -3.14
C VAL A 336 -4.50 14.11 -2.25
N VAL A 337 -4.53 13.47 -1.08
CA VAL A 337 -5.66 13.54 -0.15
C VAL A 337 -5.91 14.98 0.33
N MET A 338 -4.87 15.70 0.74
CA MET A 338 -5.02 17.04 1.31
C MET A 338 -5.35 18.10 0.25
N GLU A 339 -4.69 18.08 -0.91
CA GLU A 339 -5.00 19.01 -2.01
C GLU A 339 -6.36 18.68 -2.63
N GLY A 340 -6.68 17.40 -2.75
CA GLY A 340 -7.94 16.91 -3.28
C GLY A 340 -9.13 17.27 -2.41
N PHE A 341 -9.09 16.96 -1.10
CA PHE A 341 -10.21 17.25 -0.19
C PHE A 341 -10.25 18.70 0.30
N LEU A 342 -9.11 19.27 0.73
CA LEU A 342 -9.06 20.57 1.42
C LEU A 342 -8.58 21.75 0.55
N ARG A 343 -7.97 21.50 -0.62
CA ARG A 343 -7.25 22.51 -1.41
C ARG A 343 -6.10 23.18 -0.65
N LEU A 344 -5.60 22.52 0.38
CA LEU A 344 -4.47 23.03 1.15
C LEU A 344 -3.18 22.51 0.50
N ARG A 345 -2.35 23.43 0.02
CA ARG A 345 -1.02 23.10 -0.52
C ARG A 345 0.03 23.37 0.55
N LEU A 346 0.61 22.30 1.08
CA LEU A 346 1.79 22.37 1.91
C LEU A 346 2.98 21.90 1.09
N SER A 347 4.16 22.45 1.37
CA SER A 347 5.37 21.88 0.79
C SER A 347 5.49 20.40 1.20
N PRO A 348 5.98 19.52 0.32
CA PRO A 348 6.15 18.10 0.64
C PRO A 348 6.95 17.88 1.94
N VAL A 349 7.93 18.74 2.20
CA VAL A 349 8.76 18.73 3.42
C VAL A 349 7.94 18.99 4.66
N MET A 350 7.20 20.10 4.67
CA MET A 350 6.43 20.50 5.83
C MET A 350 5.38 19.44 6.14
N ARG A 351 4.74 18.91 5.09
CA ARG A 351 3.83 17.78 5.23
C ARG A 351 4.53 16.58 5.87
N ARG A 352 5.66 16.16 5.30
CA ARG A 352 6.41 15.00 5.78
C ARG A 352 6.82 15.16 7.23
N LEU A 353 7.33 16.33 7.62
CA LEU A 353 7.71 16.61 9.00
C LEU A 353 6.49 16.55 9.93
N ILE A 354 5.34 17.07 9.53
CA ILE A 354 4.11 17.00 10.34
C ILE A 354 3.65 15.55 10.51
N THR A 355 3.48 14.80 9.41
CA THR A 355 3.02 13.39 9.50
C THR A 355 4.03 12.55 10.28
N ARG A 356 5.33 12.79 10.08
CA ARG A 356 6.39 12.08 10.78
C ARG A 356 6.44 12.41 12.27
N LEU A 357 6.21 13.65 12.67
CA LEU A 357 6.08 14.01 14.09
C LEU A 357 4.87 13.33 14.73
N VAL A 358 3.73 13.31 14.02
CA VAL A 358 2.52 12.62 14.49
C VAL A 358 2.74 11.11 14.64
N ALA A 359 3.60 10.49 13.83
CA ALA A 359 3.95 9.07 13.93
C ALA A 359 5.06 8.80 14.98
N ILE A 360 6.08 9.66 15.09
CA ILE A 360 7.20 9.48 16.04
C ILE A 360 6.73 9.57 17.48
N VAL A 361 5.89 10.55 17.83
CA VAL A 361 5.45 10.78 19.20
C VAL A 361 4.83 9.52 19.84
N PRO A 362 3.80 8.88 19.26
CA PRO A 362 3.23 7.66 19.83
C PRO A 362 4.23 6.50 19.83
N ALA A 363 5.07 6.35 18.79
CA ALA A 363 6.07 5.29 18.74
C ALA A 363 7.12 5.41 19.86
N VAL A 364 7.64 6.61 20.12
CA VAL A 364 8.61 6.85 21.20
C VAL A 364 7.97 6.61 22.55
N ILE A 365 6.74 7.09 22.78
CA ILE A 365 6.00 6.87 24.03
C ILE A 365 5.82 5.38 24.27
N VAL A 366 5.28 4.64 23.30
CA VAL A 366 5.04 3.21 23.43
C VAL A 366 6.35 2.44 23.62
N THR A 367 7.39 2.76 22.87
CA THR A 367 8.71 2.13 23.03
C THR A 367 9.30 2.38 24.42
N ALA A 368 9.17 3.59 24.96
CA ALA A 368 9.73 3.95 26.25
C ALA A 368 9.02 3.27 27.43
N PHE A 369 7.70 3.10 27.35
CA PHE A 369 6.90 2.50 28.44
C PHE A 369 6.72 0.98 28.31
N TYR A 370 6.63 0.46 27.09
CA TYR A 370 6.25 -0.94 26.80
C TYR A 370 7.32 -1.72 26.02
N GLY A 371 8.43 -1.10 25.65
CA GLY A 371 9.55 -1.77 24.99
C GLY A 371 9.25 -2.23 23.55
N GLU A 372 10.00 -3.25 23.11
CA GLU A 372 9.94 -3.78 21.74
C GLU A 372 8.60 -4.46 21.45
N SER A 373 8.07 -5.25 22.39
CA SER A 373 6.80 -5.96 22.23
C SER A 373 5.61 -5.00 22.11
N GLY A 374 5.58 -3.93 22.91
CA GLY A 374 4.58 -2.87 22.75
C GLY A 374 4.66 -2.19 21.38
N THR A 375 5.87 -2.06 20.82
CA THR A 375 6.08 -1.48 19.49
C THR A 375 5.62 -2.42 18.37
N ALA A 376 5.81 -3.74 18.53
CA ALA A 376 5.27 -4.74 17.61
C ALA A 376 3.74 -4.76 17.64
N GLN A 377 3.12 -4.65 18.81
CA GLN A 377 1.66 -4.53 18.92
C GLN A 377 1.14 -3.24 18.27
N LEU A 378 1.85 -2.13 18.42
CA LEU A 378 1.53 -0.87 17.76
C LEU A 378 1.59 -0.99 16.23
N LEU A 379 2.55 -1.75 15.71
CA LEU A 379 2.67 -2.06 14.27
C LEU A 379 1.46 -2.86 13.77
N VAL A 380 1.00 -3.87 14.51
CA VAL A 380 -0.19 -4.66 14.14
C VAL A 380 -1.46 -3.80 14.24
N LEU A 381 -1.59 -3.00 15.30
CA LEU A 381 -2.72 -2.09 15.50
C LEU A 381 -2.87 -1.11 14.34
N SER A 382 -1.77 -0.59 13.79
CA SER A 382 -1.84 0.32 12.64
C SER A 382 -2.48 -0.36 11.42
N GLN A 383 -2.23 -1.65 11.19
CA GLN A 383 -2.85 -2.41 10.10
C GLN A 383 -4.35 -2.62 10.30
N VAL A 384 -4.78 -2.83 11.55
CA VAL A 384 -6.21 -2.90 11.88
C VAL A 384 -6.89 -1.57 11.59
N VAL A 385 -6.27 -0.45 11.97
CA VAL A 385 -6.79 0.90 11.64
C VAL A 385 -6.92 1.11 10.13
N LEU A 386 -5.94 0.64 9.34
CA LEU A 386 -6.03 0.66 7.87
C LEU A 386 -7.22 -0.15 7.36
N SER A 387 -7.41 -1.36 7.87
CA SER A 387 -8.53 -2.24 7.48
C SER A 387 -9.87 -1.58 7.75
N LEU A 388 -10.05 -0.99 8.95
CA LEU A 388 -11.27 -0.29 9.34
C LEU A 388 -11.57 0.93 8.47
N GLN A 389 -10.53 1.58 7.94
CA GLN A 389 -10.68 2.76 7.09
C GLN A 389 -10.96 2.41 5.62
N LEU A 390 -10.61 1.20 5.18
CA LEU A 390 -10.72 0.77 3.79
C LEU A 390 -12.13 0.92 3.16
N PRO A 391 -13.24 0.58 3.85
CA PRO A 391 -14.58 0.82 3.33
C PRO A 391 -14.82 2.26 2.85
N PHE A 392 -14.27 3.24 3.58
CA PHE A 392 -14.48 4.67 3.30
C PHE A 392 -13.72 5.16 2.07
N ALA A 393 -12.74 4.40 1.56
CA ALA A 393 -12.09 4.68 0.28
C ALA A 393 -12.67 3.83 -0.86
N VAL A 394 -12.97 2.55 -0.61
CA VAL A 394 -13.48 1.62 -1.62
C VAL A 394 -14.89 1.96 -2.06
N ILE A 395 -15.78 2.36 -1.13
CA ILE A 395 -17.17 2.68 -1.49
C ILE A 395 -17.22 3.90 -2.44
N PRO A 396 -16.56 5.05 -2.15
CA PRO A 396 -16.48 6.14 -3.11
C PRO A 396 -15.87 5.72 -4.45
N LEU A 397 -14.79 4.94 -4.43
CA LEU A 397 -14.18 4.41 -5.65
C LEU A 397 -15.20 3.64 -6.50
N MET A 398 -15.99 2.75 -5.89
CA MET A 398 -17.00 1.96 -6.59
C MET A 398 -18.18 2.79 -7.11
N ILE A 399 -18.58 3.84 -6.37
CA ILE A 399 -19.59 4.80 -6.83
C ILE A 399 -19.11 5.49 -8.11
N PHE A 400 -17.87 5.99 -8.13
CA PHE A 400 -17.32 6.67 -9.31
C PHE A 400 -17.00 5.72 -10.46
N ALA A 401 -16.54 4.50 -10.17
CA ALA A 401 -16.35 3.45 -11.19
C ALA A 401 -17.69 3.10 -11.88
N GLY A 402 -18.79 3.19 -11.14
CA GLY A 402 -20.14 2.94 -11.63
C GLY A 402 -20.75 4.09 -12.44
N ASP A 403 -20.22 5.31 -12.37
CA ASP A 403 -20.82 6.53 -12.92
C ASP A 403 -20.72 6.61 -14.46
N ARG A 404 -21.84 6.31 -15.14
CA ARG A 404 -21.95 6.39 -16.61
C ARG A 404 -21.84 7.81 -17.14
N ALA A 405 -22.30 8.81 -16.38
CA ALA A 405 -22.32 10.20 -16.85
C ALA A 405 -20.90 10.77 -16.93
N ARG A 406 -20.02 10.40 -15.98
CA ARG A 406 -18.62 10.85 -15.96
C ARG A 406 -17.70 10.03 -16.86
N LEU A 407 -17.86 8.70 -16.87
CA LEU A 407 -16.94 7.80 -17.56
C LEU A 407 -17.32 7.54 -19.02
N GLY A 408 -18.58 7.77 -19.41
CA GLY A 408 -19.07 7.55 -20.76
C GLY A 408 -18.71 6.16 -21.29
N THR A 409 -18.08 6.11 -22.45
CA THR A 409 -17.61 4.89 -23.14
C THR A 409 -16.35 4.26 -22.53
N LEU A 410 -15.67 4.95 -21.61
CA LEU A 410 -14.49 4.46 -20.90
C LEU A 410 -14.85 3.74 -19.59
N ARG A 411 -16.14 3.59 -19.30
CA ARG A 411 -16.62 2.86 -18.12
C ARG A 411 -16.15 1.41 -18.11
N ALA A 412 -15.89 0.90 -16.91
CA ALA A 412 -15.59 -0.50 -16.69
C ALA A 412 -16.71 -1.42 -17.20
N PRO A 413 -16.38 -2.62 -17.71
CA PRO A 413 -17.39 -3.61 -18.04
C PRO A 413 -18.16 -4.04 -16.78
N GLY A 414 -19.43 -4.44 -16.96
CA GLY A 414 -20.34 -4.74 -15.84
C GLY A 414 -19.81 -5.81 -14.87
N TRP A 415 -19.07 -6.81 -15.37
CA TRP A 415 -18.47 -7.84 -14.53
C TRP A 415 -17.39 -7.29 -13.59
N GLN A 416 -16.56 -6.32 -14.02
CA GLN A 416 -15.56 -5.69 -13.15
C GLN A 416 -16.22 -4.85 -12.06
N ILE A 417 -17.32 -4.16 -12.40
CA ILE A 417 -18.11 -3.41 -11.41
C ILE A 417 -18.78 -4.35 -10.41
N ALA A 418 -19.35 -5.47 -10.87
CA ALA A 418 -19.95 -6.47 -10.01
C ALA A 418 -18.91 -7.06 -9.04
N LEU A 419 -17.76 -7.50 -9.55
CA LEU A 419 -16.66 -8.00 -8.71
C LEU A 419 -16.17 -6.93 -7.73
N GLY A 420 -16.04 -5.67 -8.16
CA GLY A 420 -15.60 -4.59 -7.27
C GLY A 420 -16.59 -4.33 -6.13
N TRP A 421 -17.90 -4.41 -6.39
CA TRP A 421 -18.93 -4.32 -5.35
C TRP A 421 -18.93 -5.55 -4.44
N THR A 422 -18.69 -6.75 -4.98
CA THR A 422 -18.52 -7.96 -4.18
C THR A 422 -17.31 -7.82 -3.24
N SER A 423 -16.17 -7.35 -3.75
CA SER A 423 -14.98 -7.07 -2.93
C SER A 423 -15.28 -6.03 -1.85
N ALA A 424 -15.96 -4.94 -2.19
CA ALA A 424 -16.36 -3.91 -1.23
C ALA A 424 -17.29 -4.47 -0.14
N ALA A 425 -18.29 -5.26 -0.52
CA ALA A 425 -19.21 -5.90 0.41
C ALA A 425 -18.48 -6.86 1.35
N LEU A 426 -17.58 -7.69 0.81
CA LEU A 426 -16.74 -8.60 1.59
C LEU A 426 -15.91 -7.82 2.62
N ILE A 427 -15.20 -6.77 2.20
CA ILE A 427 -14.40 -5.92 3.08
C ILE A 427 -15.25 -5.33 4.22
N VAL A 428 -16.44 -4.80 3.89
CA VAL A 428 -17.35 -4.21 4.87
C VAL A 428 -17.83 -5.25 5.87
N VAL A 429 -18.32 -6.40 5.40
CA VAL A 429 -18.81 -7.48 6.27
C VAL A 429 -17.72 -7.96 7.21
N LEU A 430 -16.52 -8.16 6.68
CA LEU A 430 -15.34 -8.59 7.42
C LEU A 430 -14.91 -7.57 8.50
N ASN A 431 -14.91 -6.28 8.18
CA ASN A 431 -14.61 -5.22 9.14
C ASN A 431 -15.70 -5.06 10.21
N VAL A 432 -16.97 -5.19 9.84
CA VAL A 432 -18.08 -5.16 10.80
C VAL A 432 -17.97 -6.35 11.76
N LYS A 433 -17.66 -7.55 11.26
CA LYS A 433 -17.43 -8.73 12.09
C LYS A 433 -16.30 -8.49 13.10
N LEU A 434 -15.16 -7.96 12.65
CA LEU A 434 -14.04 -7.64 13.54
C LEU A 434 -14.43 -6.67 14.66
N LEU A 435 -15.18 -5.62 14.32
CA LEU A 435 -15.66 -4.67 15.33
C LEU A 435 -16.59 -5.34 16.34
N VAL A 436 -17.50 -6.19 15.86
CA VAL A 436 -18.43 -6.94 16.73
C VAL A 436 -17.65 -7.87 17.66
N ASP A 437 -16.73 -8.67 17.13
CA ASP A 437 -15.90 -9.59 17.92
C ASP A 437 -15.07 -8.81 18.96
N PHE A 438 -14.45 -7.69 18.56
CA PHE A 438 -13.71 -6.81 19.46
C PHE A 438 -14.56 -6.21 20.60
N PHE A 439 -15.81 -5.81 20.32
CA PHE A 439 -16.70 -5.27 21.35
C PHE A 439 -17.35 -6.35 22.24
N LEU A 440 -17.51 -7.57 21.71
CA LEU A 440 -18.04 -8.70 22.46
C LEU A 440 -16.98 -9.41 23.32
N GLY A 441 -15.70 -9.20 23.02
CA GLY A 441 -14.57 -9.73 23.80
C GLY A 441 -14.26 -11.20 23.52
N ASP A 442 -14.65 -11.69 22.34
CA ASP A 442 -14.38 -13.06 21.86
C ASP A 442 -13.14 -13.12 20.96
#